data_AF-A0A9E3PNP5-F1
#
_entry.id   AF-A0A9E3PNP5-F1
#
_cell.length_a   1.000
_cell.length_b   1.000
_cell.length_c   1.000
_cell.angle_alpha   90.00
_cell.angle_beta   90.00
_cell.angle_gamma   90.00
#
_symmetry.space_group_name_H-M   'P 1'
#
loop_
_entity.id
_entity.type
_entity.pdbx_description
1 polymer ?
#
loop_
_entity_poly.entity_id
_entity_poly.type
_entity_poly.pdbx_seq_one_letter_code
_entity_poly.pdbx_strand_id
1 'polypeptide(L)'
;MPYVVKAECVDVRSGKRFFPGDKFHPEPDEDQAARLIAAGCLRLDGATPPRPAAPVTSPSSNEGGVNIEDMTVDALKALAAEKSIDLGDAKLKADIIAAIKAKLSEGGA
;
A
#
# COMPACT_ATOMS: atom_id res chain seq x y z
N MET A 1 -20.76 10.66 13.85
CA MET A 1 -20.55 9.32 13.24
C MET A 1 -19.40 8.66 13.99
N PRO A 2 -19.59 7.47 14.59
CA PRO A 2 -18.58 6.94 15.51
C PRO A 2 -17.30 6.51 14.76
N TYR A 3 -16.15 6.96 15.25
CA TYR A 3 -14.84 6.52 14.77
C TYR A 3 -14.29 5.44 15.69
N VAL A 4 -13.81 4.35 15.11
CA VAL A 4 -13.21 3.22 15.83
C VAL A 4 -11.72 3.22 15.58
N VAL A 5 -10.96 3.01 16.65
CA VAL A 5 -9.51 2.94 16.62
C VAL A 5 -9.08 1.62 15.98
N LYS A 6 -8.26 1.68 14.94
CA LYS A 6 -7.76 0.49 14.22
C LYS A 6 -6.40 0.04 14.75
N ALA A 7 -5.56 0.98 15.13
CA ALA A 7 -4.21 0.76 15.66
C ALA A 7 -4.04 1.57 16.93
N GLU A 8 -3.19 1.13 17.88
CA GLU A 8 -2.97 1.90 19.10
C GLU A 8 -2.56 3.33 18.76
N CYS A 9 -3.26 4.30 19.31
CA CYS A 9 -2.97 5.70 19.04
C CYS A 9 -3.21 6.54 20.28
N VAL A 10 -2.36 7.53 20.48
CA VAL A 10 -2.52 8.49 21.57
C VAL A 10 -3.16 9.73 20.98
N ASP A 11 -4.30 10.13 21.52
CA ASP A 11 -4.88 11.42 21.16
C ASP A 11 -4.02 12.54 21.75
N VAL A 12 -3.52 13.41 20.87
CA VAL A 12 -2.67 14.54 21.25
C VAL A 12 -3.43 15.57 22.09
N ARG A 13 -4.76 15.65 21.95
CA ARG A 13 -5.60 16.63 22.66
C ARG A 13 -5.86 16.23 24.11
N SER A 14 -6.20 14.97 24.32
CA SER A 14 -6.53 14.43 25.65
C SER A 14 -5.37 13.69 26.32
N GLY A 15 -4.30 13.36 25.59
CA GLY A 15 -3.23 12.48 26.04
C GLY A 15 -3.68 11.03 26.25
N LYS A 16 -4.94 10.69 25.89
CA LYS A 16 -5.52 9.38 26.14
C LYS A 16 -5.00 8.39 25.10
N ARG A 17 -4.48 7.25 25.56
CA ARG A 17 -4.14 6.13 24.70
C ARG A 17 -5.42 5.35 24.38
N PHE A 18 -5.66 5.13 23.11
CA PHE A 18 -6.76 4.32 22.60
C PHE A 18 -6.20 3.02 22.03
N PHE A 19 -6.88 1.92 22.30
CA PHE A 19 -6.52 0.60 21.79
C PHE A 19 -7.33 0.26 20.54
N PRO A 20 -6.83 -0.65 19.69
CA PRO A 20 -7.61 -1.19 18.58
C PRO A 20 -8.98 -1.71 19.05
N GLY A 21 -10.05 -1.19 18.45
CA GLY A 21 -11.44 -1.48 18.82
C GLY A 21 -12.08 -0.46 19.76
N ASP A 22 -11.32 0.46 20.36
CA ASP A 22 -11.88 1.54 21.17
C ASP A 22 -12.62 2.56 20.32
N LYS A 23 -13.66 3.16 20.90
CA LYS A 23 -14.35 4.31 20.31
C LYS A 23 -13.54 5.57 20.59
N PHE A 24 -13.17 6.28 19.53
CA PHE A 24 -12.46 7.55 19.66
C PHE A 24 -13.43 8.64 20.14
N HIS A 25 -13.22 9.12 21.36
CA HIS A 25 -14.01 10.18 21.99
C HIS A 25 -13.10 11.20 22.67
N PRO A 26 -13.31 12.52 22.46
CA PRO A 26 -14.38 13.16 21.67
C PRO A 26 -14.26 12.92 20.16
N GLU A 27 -15.37 13.08 19.42
CA GLU A 27 -15.41 12.88 17.97
C GLU A 27 -14.39 13.85 17.30
N PRO A 28 -13.46 13.33 16.48
CA PRO A 28 -12.47 14.16 15.81
C PRO A 28 -13.15 14.98 14.71
N ASP A 29 -12.59 16.16 14.43
CA ASP A 29 -13.02 16.97 13.28
C ASP A 29 -12.69 16.25 11.96
N GLU A 30 -13.32 16.63 10.84
CA GLU A 30 -13.21 15.92 9.56
C GLU A 30 -11.76 15.88 9.05
N ASP A 31 -11.04 16.99 9.18
CA ASP A 31 -9.61 17.08 8.86
C ASP A 31 -8.75 16.17 9.76
N GLN A 32 -9.08 16.09 11.05
CA GLN A 32 -8.34 15.26 12.00
C GLN A 32 -8.62 13.77 11.73
N ALA A 33 -9.89 13.43 11.48
CA ALA A 33 -10.32 12.10 11.12
C ALA A 33 -9.63 11.65 9.84
N ALA A 34 -9.59 12.49 8.80
CA ALA A 34 -8.90 12.18 7.55
C ALA A 34 -7.40 11.90 7.78
N ARG A 35 -6.72 12.71 8.59
CA ARG A 35 -5.30 12.51 8.92
C ARG A 35 -5.07 11.22 9.72
N LEU A 36 -5.93 10.92 10.69
CA LEU A 36 -5.82 9.71 11.51
C LEU A 36 -6.23 8.44 10.76
N ILE A 37 -7.18 8.52 9.84
CA ILE A 37 -7.56 7.43 8.92
C ILE A 37 -6.42 7.18 7.94
N ALA A 38 -5.84 8.24 7.37
CA ALA A 38 -4.67 8.13 6.48
C ALA A 38 -3.44 7.54 7.20
N ALA A 39 -3.25 7.89 8.48
CA ALA A 39 -2.22 7.29 9.33
C ALA A 39 -2.55 5.86 9.80
N GLY A 40 -3.77 5.35 9.55
CA GLY A 40 -4.20 4.02 9.97
C GLY A 40 -4.60 3.89 11.44
N CYS A 41 -4.72 5.00 12.17
CA CYS A 41 -5.12 5.05 13.57
C CYS A 41 -6.62 4.90 13.76
N LEU A 42 -7.44 5.49 12.86
CA LEU A 42 -8.90 5.50 12.96
C LEU A 42 -9.59 4.88 11.74
N ARG A 43 -10.84 4.47 11.91
CA ARG A 43 -11.77 4.08 10.84
C ARG A 43 -13.16 4.60 11.17
N LEU A 44 -13.91 5.02 10.14
CA LEU A 44 -15.34 5.29 10.27
C LEU A 44 -16.12 3.97 10.47
N ASP A 45 -16.86 3.85 11.57
CA ASP A 45 -17.72 2.70 11.84
C ASP A 45 -18.88 2.72 10.83
N GLY A 46 -18.87 1.77 9.89
CA GLY A 46 -19.81 1.72 8.75
C GLY A 46 -19.16 1.85 7.38
N ALA A 47 -17.88 2.21 7.29
CA ALA A 47 -17.10 2.03 6.06
C ALA A 47 -16.75 0.54 5.93
N THR A 48 -17.58 -0.21 5.20
CA THR A 48 -17.32 -1.59 4.78
C THR A 48 -15.89 -1.71 4.26
N PRO A 49 -15.00 -2.49 4.89
CA PRO A 49 -13.65 -2.68 4.37
C PRO A 49 -13.70 -3.55 3.12
N PRO A 50 -13.09 -3.17 1.99
CA PRO A 50 -12.72 -4.17 1.01
C PRO A 50 -11.53 -4.96 1.56
N ARG A 51 -11.82 -6.18 2.05
CA ARG A 51 -10.92 -7.36 2.09
C ARG A 51 -9.65 -7.26 2.97
N PRO A 52 -9.22 -8.34 3.65
CA PRO A 52 -8.03 -8.30 4.51
C PRO A 52 -6.76 -8.10 3.65
N ALA A 53 -6.18 -6.90 3.71
CA ALA A 53 -4.78 -6.72 3.37
C ALA A 53 -3.94 -7.22 4.53
N ALA A 54 -2.94 -8.03 4.16
CA ALA A 54 -1.91 -8.66 4.98
C ALA A 54 -1.27 -7.76 6.06
N PRO A 55 -0.59 -8.34 7.06
CA PRO A 55 0.17 -7.57 8.05
C PRO A 55 1.12 -6.61 7.33
N VAL A 56 0.92 -5.31 7.58
CA VAL A 56 1.88 -4.27 7.19
C VAL A 56 3.03 -4.40 8.17
N THR A 57 4.02 -5.18 7.74
CA THR A 57 5.39 -5.01 8.19
C THR A 57 5.80 -3.61 7.72
N SER A 58 6.08 -2.70 8.65
CA SER A 58 6.87 -1.52 8.31
C SER A 58 8.21 -1.97 7.74
N PRO A 59 8.64 -1.39 6.61
CA PRO A 59 9.98 -0.84 6.62
C PRO A 59 9.90 0.64 6.25
N SER A 60 10.24 1.46 7.24
CA SER A 60 10.93 2.70 6.96
C SER A 60 12.26 2.33 6.31
N SER A 61 12.47 2.70 5.04
CA SER A 61 13.74 3.19 4.47
C SER A 61 13.86 2.89 2.97
N ASN A 62 13.90 3.98 2.21
CA ASN A 62 14.80 4.25 1.10
C ASN A 62 14.68 3.53 -0.25
N GLU A 63 14.88 4.38 -1.26
CA GLU A 63 15.24 4.13 -2.66
C GLU A 63 14.15 3.72 -3.64
N GLY A 64 13.95 4.61 -4.61
CA GLY A 64 13.16 4.41 -5.83
C GLY A 64 13.80 3.40 -6.78
N GLY A 65 13.79 2.14 -6.37
CA GLY A 65 13.80 1.02 -7.29
C GLY A 65 12.37 0.53 -7.44
N VAL A 66 11.78 0.68 -8.63
CA VAL A 66 10.56 -0.08 -8.95
C VAL A 66 10.93 -1.55 -8.81
N ASN A 67 10.49 -2.22 -7.73
CA ASN A 67 10.74 -3.64 -7.51
C ASN A 67 9.88 -4.46 -8.47
N ILE A 68 10.32 -4.54 -9.73
CA ILE A 68 9.73 -5.36 -10.80
C ILE A 68 9.60 -6.82 -10.33
N GLU A 69 10.47 -7.26 -9.41
CA GLU A 69 10.51 -8.63 -8.85
C GLU A 69 9.31 -8.97 -7.94
N ASP A 70 8.69 -7.97 -7.31
CA ASP A 70 7.50 -8.14 -6.47
C ASP A 70 6.18 -8.02 -7.27
N MET A 71 6.24 -7.52 -8.51
CA MET A 71 5.05 -7.36 -9.35
C MET A 71 4.48 -8.71 -9.80
N THR A 72 3.16 -8.80 -9.98
CA THR A 72 2.50 -10.02 -10.47
C THR A 72 2.79 -10.24 -11.96
N VAL A 73 2.61 -11.47 -12.45
CA VAL A 73 2.78 -11.81 -13.89
C VAL A 73 1.91 -10.92 -14.78
N ASP A 74 0.68 -10.62 -14.34
CA ASP A 74 -0.22 -9.69 -15.05
C ASP A 74 0.34 -8.26 -15.11
N ALA A 75 0.87 -7.75 -13.99
CA ALA A 75 1.46 -6.42 -13.95
C ALA A 75 2.74 -6.32 -14.78
N LEU A 76 3.53 -7.40 -14.82
CA LEU A 76 4.71 -7.50 -15.68
C LEU A 76 4.34 -7.54 -17.16
N LYS A 77 3.32 -8.31 -17.55
CA LYS A 77 2.80 -8.33 -18.92
C LYS A 77 2.25 -6.98 -19.36
N ALA A 78 1.55 -6.28 -18.46
CA ALA A 78 1.06 -4.93 -18.73
C ALA A 78 2.23 -3.96 -18.95
N LEU A 79 3.28 -4.02 -18.13
CA LEU A 79 4.46 -3.18 -18.27
C LEU A 79 5.24 -3.50 -19.55
N ALA A 80 5.36 -4.79 -19.91
CA ALA A 80 5.95 -5.20 -21.17
C ALA A 80 5.14 -4.68 -22.37
N ALA A 81 3.81 -4.80 -22.34
CA ALA A 81 2.95 -4.29 -23.40
C ALA A 81 3.04 -2.76 -23.53
N GLU A 82 3.04 -2.03 -22.41
CA GLU A 82 3.20 -0.56 -22.40
C GLU A 82 4.54 -0.13 -23.02
N LYS A 83 5.61 -0.87 -22.72
CA LYS A 83 6.94 -0.60 -23.26
C LYS A 83 7.20 -1.26 -24.61
N SER A 84 6.19 -1.91 -25.21
CA SER A 84 6.32 -2.69 -26.45
C SER A 84 7.48 -3.70 -26.40
N ILE A 85 7.67 -4.33 -25.24
CA ILE A 85 8.67 -5.37 -24.98
C ILE A 85 8.05 -6.72 -25.35
N ASP A 86 8.66 -7.39 -26.32
CA ASP A 86 8.29 -8.75 -26.67
C ASP A 86 8.73 -9.73 -25.57
N LEU A 87 7.75 -10.44 -25.00
CA LEU A 87 7.98 -11.43 -23.94
C LEU A 87 8.24 -12.84 -24.51
N GLY A 88 8.18 -13.04 -25.82
CA GLY A 88 8.36 -14.34 -26.47
C GLY A 88 7.57 -15.47 -25.81
N ASP A 89 8.25 -16.58 -25.52
CA ASP A 89 7.70 -17.78 -24.86
C ASP A 89 7.82 -17.73 -23.32
N ALA A 90 8.10 -16.56 -22.73
CA ALA A 90 8.29 -16.42 -21.29
C ALA A 90 6.98 -16.70 -20.53
N LYS A 91 6.87 -17.92 -19.99
CA LYS A 91 5.74 -18.39 -19.18
C LYS A 91 5.96 -18.19 -17.69
N LEU A 92 7.22 -18.17 -17.24
CA LEU A 92 7.58 -18.00 -15.85
C LEU A 92 7.76 -16.52 -15.52
N LYS A 93 7.37 -16.15 -14.30
CA LYS A 93 7.53 -14.78 -13.77
C LYS A 93 8.98 -14.31 -13.89
N ALA A 94 9.95 -15.17 -13.56
CA ALA A 94 11.37 -14.86 -13.63
C ALA A 94 11.84 -14.52 -15.05
N ASP A 95 11.42 -15.30 -16.05
CA ASP A 95 11.77 -15.05 -17.46
C ASP A 95 11.17 -13.73 -17.97
N ILE A 96 9.92 -13.44 -17.59
CA ILE A 96 9.25 -12.18 -17.95
C ILE A 96 9.98 -10.99 -17.32
N ILE A 97 10.38 -11.08 -16.05
CA ILE A 97 11.15 -10.03 -15.36
C ILE A 97 12.50 -9.83 -16.07
N ALA A 98 13.19 -10.91 -16.41
CA ALA A 98 14.49 -10.84 -17.08
C ALA A 98 14.36 -10.17 -18.46
N ALA A 99 13.35 -10.53 -19.25
CA ALA A 99 13.09 -9.93 -20.56
C ALA A 99 12.78 -8.43 -20.46
N ILE A 100 11.94 -8.04 -19.49
CA ILE A 100 11.60 -6.64 -19.23
C ILE A 100 12.81 -5.84 -18.77
N LYS A 101 13.58 -6.37 -17.82
CA LYS A 101 14.76 -5.71 -17.24
C LYS A 101 15.86 -5.55 -18.28
N ALA A 102 16.08 -6.57 -19.11
CA ALA A 102 17.02 -6.50 -20.23
C ALA A 102 16.64 -5.36 -21.20
N LYS A 103 15.38 -5.32 -21.66
CA LYS A 103 14.93 -4.26 -22.59
C LYS A 103 14.85 -2.87 -21.97
N LEU A 104 14.50 -2.74 -20.68
CA LEU A 104 14.58 -1.45 -19.99
C LEU A 104 16.02 -0.94 -19.87
N SER A 105 16.97 -1.85 -19.71
CA SER A 105 18.40 -1.50 -19.58
C SER A 105 19.06 -1.16 -20.92
N GLU A 106 18.56 -1.68 -22.05
CA GLU A 106 19.09 -1.40 -23.39
C GLU A 106 18.55 -0.10 -24.02
N GLY A 107 17.47 0.48 -23.49
CA GLY A 107 16.85 1.72 -23.99
C GLY A 107 17.49 3.02 -23.50
N GLY A 108 18.67 2.96 -22.89
CA GLY A 108 19.38 4.10 -22.31
C GLY A 108 20.85 4.14 -22.70
N ALA A 109 21.14 4.47 -23.95
CA ALA A 109 22.45 4.91 -24.42
C ALA A 109 22.26 5.95 -25.53
#